data_AF-A0A0F9PBX8-F1
#
_entry.id   AF-A0A0F9PBX8-F1
#
_cell.length_a   1.000
_cell.length_b   1.000
_cell.length_c   1.000
_cell.angle_alpha   90.00
_cell.angle_beta   90.00
_cell.angle_gamma   90.00
#
_symmetry.space_group_name_H-M   'P 1'
#
loop_
_entity.id
_entity.type
_entity.pdbx_description
1 polymer ?
#
loop_
_entity_poly.entity_id
_entity_poly.type
_entity_poly.pdbx_seq_one_letter_code
_entity_poly.pdbx_strand_id
1 'polypeptide(L)'
;MKALTLHQPWATLMAHEHKTYETRSWPTNYRGMLAIHAGKTIDKGFGRSEPSATLLHNDGYKTFTMLPTGFVVAIVSLLNISPTAQLRNGMDFNNLELGDWADGRFAWETELVYRPPYPIPARGRQRLWDWNPPLDVRQILFGIEPLDDLPSPDEFLRRIGEPEIFIIRRIKHKRVKTTVGWVRRNVWMKIIDGRKHFLQTPHKLCFDTSSIQDAQKLGAEYVVVLDKNANQVYGERIDTLWLDGWSEDRGHNGQWGLPLNAWRTRTHEQRQLELAYKG
;
A
#
# COMPACT_ATOMS: atom_id res chain seq x y z
N MET A 1 3.89 2.13 5.83
CA MET A 1 5.22 1.60 5.43
C MET A 1 6.32 2.33 6.18
N LYS A 2 7.56 1.83 6.19
CA LYS A 2 8.69 2.54 6.82
C LYS A 2 9.18 3.67 5.91
N ALA A 3 9.76 4.69 6.52
CA ALA A 3 10.40 5.81 5.85
C ALA A 3 11.74 6.15 6.53
N LEU A 4 12.67 6.69 5.76
CA LEU A 4 13.97 7.17 6.21
C LEU A 4 14.19 8.60 5.72
N THR A 5 14.51 9.50 6.65
CA THR A 5 14.89 10.87 6.30
C THR A 5 16.39 10.97 6.01
N LEU A 6 16.71 11.54 4.85
CA LEU A 6 18.07 11.81 4.38
C LEU A 6 18.30 13.31 4.29
N HIS A 7 19.54 13.75 4.48
CA HIS A 7 19.93 15.10 4.07
C HIS A 7 20.02 15.17 2.54
N GLN A 8 19.77 16.33 1.97
CA GLN A 8 20.11 16.55 0.56
C GLN A 8 21.63 16.70 0.41
N PRO A 9 22.24 16.28 -0.72
CA PRO A 9 21.60 15.78 -1.94
C PRO A 9 21.27 14.28 -1.95
N TRP A 10 21.58 13.56 -0.88
CA TRP A 10 21.51 12.09 -0.84
C TRP A 10 20.12 11.54 -1.18
N ALA A 11 19.06 12.23 -0.75
CA ALA A 11 17.68 11.87 -1.09
C ALA A 11 17.43 11.88 -2.60
N THR A 12 17.85 12.94 -3.29
CA THR A 12 17.68 13.06 -4.73
C THR A 12 18.58 12.07 -5.48
N LEU A 13 19.82 11.86 -5.03
CA LEU A 13 20.72 10.88 -5.63
C LEU A 13 20.17 9.45 -5.54
N MET A 14 19.52 9.08 -4.43
CA MET A 14 18.81 7.80 -4.34
C MET A 14 17.58 7.76 -5.24
N ALA A 15 16.82 8.86 -5.33
CA ALA A 15 15.64 8.92 -6.18
C ALA A 15 15.97 8.77 -7.67
N HIS A 16 17.16 9.20 -8.09
CA HIS A 16 17.67 9.08 -9.46
C HIS A 16 18.60 7.89 -9.66
N GLU A 17 18.62 6.93 -8.72
CA GLU A 17 19.39 5.67 -8.80
C GLU A 17 20.92 5.81 -8.86
N HIS A 18 21.45 7.03 -8.78
CA HIS A 18 22.90 7.28 -8.67
C HIS A 18 23.50 6.71 -7.40
N LYS A 19 22.72 6.69 -6.31
CA LYS A 19 23.10 6.14 -5.00
C LYS A 19 22.22 4.95 -4.67
N THR A 20 22.72 3.75 -4.87
CA THR A 20 22.01 2.50 -4.54
C THR A 20 22.31 2.00 -3.12
N TYR A 21 23.38 2.49 -2.50
CA TYR A 21 23.74 2.18 -1.12
C TYR A 21 23.62 3.40 -0.20
N GLU A 22 22.83 3.29 0.87
CA GLU A 22 22.80 4.28 1.94
C GLU A 22 23.68 3.85 3.12
N THR A 23 24.60 4.68 3.60
CA THR A 23 25.53 4.28 4.67
C THR A 23 25.16 4.88 6.02
N ARG A 24 25.07 4.05 7.05
CA ARG A 24 24.63 4.44 8.40
C ARG A 24 25.54 3.89 9.47
N SER A 25 25.63 4.59 10.59
CA SER A 25 26.32 4.13 11.81
C SER A 25 25.55 3.05 12.58
N TRP A 26 24.37 2.66 12.10
CA TRP A 26 23.51 1.67 12.76
C TRP A 26 22.86 0.73 11.74
N PRO A 27 22.67 -0.55 12.09
CA PRO A 27 21.99 -1.52 11.26
C PRO A 27 20.48 -1.57 11.56
N THR A 28 19.71 -2.25 10.72
CA THR A 28 18.32 -2.62 11.01
C THR A 28 18.00 -4.03 10.50
N ASN A 29 17.03 -4.68 11.12
CA ASN A 29 16.51 -5.97 10.63
C ASN A 29 15.39 -5.78 9.60
N TYR A 30 14.97 -4.54 9.34
CA TYR A 30 13.92 -4.25 8.35
C TYR A 30 14.40 -4.54 6.93
N ARG A 31 13.53 -5.17 6.12
CA ARG A 31 13.67 -5.37 4.68
C ARG A 31 12.33 -5.12 4.00
N GLY A 32 12.35 -4.70 2.74
CA GLY A 32 11.17 -4.33 1.96
C GLY A 32 11.04 -2.83 1.72
N MET A 33 9.85 -2.39 1.32
CA MET A 33 9.63 -1.03 0.81
C MET A 33 9.90 0.07 1.86
N LEU A 34 10.77 1.01 1.49
CA LEU A 34 11.22 2.13 2.30
C LEU A 34 10.99 3.44 1.54
N ALA A 35 10.26 4.37 2.14
CA ALA A 35 10.11 5.71 1.59
C ALA A 35 11.35 6.57 1.90
N ILE A 36 11.91 7.21 0.88
CA ILE A 36 13.04 8.13 1.00
C ILE A 36 12.49 9.55 1.13
N HIS A 37 12.68 10.13 2.32
CA HIS A 37 12.28 11.50 2.64
C HIS A 37 13.49 12.44 2.58
N ALA A 38 13.39 13.48 1.75
CA ALA A 38 14.33 14.57 1.73
C ALA A 38 14.07 15.49 2.94
N GLY A 39 15.00 15.51 3.89
CA GLY A 39 14.98 16.40 5.05
C GLY A 39 15.15 17.88 4.66
N LYS A 40 15.06 18.76 5.66
CA LYS A 40 15.24 20.21 5.44
C LYS A 40 16.70 20.65 5.35
N THR A 41 17.62 19.81 5.77
CA THR A 41 19.06 20.11 5.75
C THR A 41 19.66 19.70 4.41
N ILE A 42 20.46 20.60 3.85
CA ILE A 42 21.25 20.38 2.63
C ILE A 42 22.73 20.37 3.01
N ASP A 43 23.40 19.24 2.77
CA ASP A 43 24.84 19.10 2.83
C ASP A 43 25.48 19.76 1.59
N LYS A 44 25.84 21.02 1.75
CA LYS A 44 26.46 21.83 0.69
C LYS A 44 27.92 21.45 0.43
N GLY A 45 28.57 20.74 1.36
CA GLY A 45 29.98 20.35 1.22
C GLY A 45 30.09 19.19 0.25
N PHE A 46 29.46 18.07 0.59
CA PHE A 46 29.48 16.86 -0.24
C PHE A 46 28.66 16.98 -1.51
N GLY A 47 27.58 17.77 -1.52
CA GLY A 47 26.80 17.92 -2.75
C GLY A 47 27.51 18.68 -3.87
N ARG A 48 28.65 19.33 -3.58
CA ARG A 48 29.49 20.03 -4.57
C ARG A 48 30.68 19.19 -5.05
N SER A 49 30.97 18.06 -4.41
CA SER A 49 32.04 17.18 -4.87
C SER A 49 31.55 16.33 -6.05
N GLU A 50 32.50 15.94 -6.89
CA GLU A 50 32.25 14.89 -7.87
C GLU A 50 32.15 13.53 -7.15
N PRO A 51 31.34 12.59 -7.66
CA PRO A 51 30.51 12.70 -8.86
C PRO A 51 29.15 13.39 -8.62
N SER A 52 28.80 13.70 -7.36
CA SER A 52 27.47 14.20 -6.97
C SER A 52 27.04 15.43 -7.78
N ALA A 53 27.93 16.41 -7.95
CA ALA A 53 27.62 17.64 -8.65
C ALA A 53 27.24 17.42 -10.13
N THR A 54 28.04 16.64 -10.87
CA THR A 54 27.76 16.31 -12.27
C THR A 54 26.48 15.50 -12.42
N LEU A 55 26.27 14.50 -11.57
CA LEU A 55 25.08 13.64 -11.62
C LEU A 55 23.79 14.46 -11.41
N LEU A 56 23.76 15.31 -10.37
CA LEU A 56 22.64 16.21 -10.11
C LEU A 56 22.41 17.21 -11.24
N HIS A 57 23.48 17.76 -11.83
CA HIS A 57 23.36 18.69 -12.95
C HIS A 57 22.70 18.02 -14.15
N ASN A 58 23.10 16.79 -14.48
CA ASN A 58 22.56 16.01 -15.58
C ASN A 58 21.08 15.68 -15.37
N ASP A 59 20.64 15.50 -14.12
CA ASP A 59 19.24 15.33 -13.74
C ASP A 59 18.42 16.64 -13.71
N GLY A 60 19.04 17.77 -14.05
CA GLY A 60 18.39 19.08 -14.09
C GLY A 60 18.46 19.88 -12.78
N TYR A 61 19.11 19.39 -11.74
CA TYR A 61 19.32 20.10 -10.48
C TYR A 61 20.59 20.96 -10.53
N LYS A 62 20.50 22.08 -11.24
CA LYS A 62 21.64 22.99 -11.46
C LYS A 62 22.14 23.69 -10.20
N THR A 63 21.27 23.83 -9.20
CA THR A 63 21.60 24.48 -7.92
C THR A 63 20.93 23.75 -6.75
N PHE A 64 21.53 23.80 -5.57
CA PHE A 64 20.99 23.16 -4.36
C PHE A 64 19.60 23.65 -3.96
N THR A 65 19.24 24.88 -4.34
CA THR A 65 17.90 25.44 -4.04
C THR A 65 16.79 24.77 -4.85
N MET A 66 17.15 24.03 -5.92
CA MET A 66 16.20 23.23 -6.69
C MET A 66 15.95 21.85 -6.07
N LEU A 67 16.78 21.40 -5.12
CA LEU A 67 16.60 20.11 -4.47
C LEU A 67 15.36 20.17 -3.56
N PRO A 68 14.44 19.20 -3.69
CA PRO A 68 13.23 19.17 -2.86
C PRO A 68 13.60 18.97 -1.39
N THR A 69 12.92 19.66 -0.47
CA THR A 69 13.12 19.49 0.97
C THR A 69 11.78 19.43 1.69
N GLY A 70 11.64 18.52 2.65
CA GLY A 70 10.36 18.27 3.34
C GLY A 70 9.39 17.35 2.57
N PHE A 71 9.90 16.54 1.65
CA PHE A 71 9.08 15.67 0.79
C PHE A 71 9.62 14.24 0.76
N VAL A 72 8.73 13.27 0.56
CA VAL A 72 9.09 11.94 0.05
C VAL A 72 9.36 12.08 -1.45
N VAL A 73 10.54 11.62 -1.87
CA VAL A 73 11.06 11.81 -3.24
C VAL A 73 11.25 10.50 -3.99
N ALA A 74 11.22 9.38 -3.28
CA ALA A 74 11.29 8.04 -3.85
C ALA A 74 10.76 6.99 -2.87
N ILE A 75 10.40 5.85 -3.42
CA ILE A 75 10.17 4.59 -2.72
C ILE A 75 11.20 3.60 -3.25
N VAL A 76 11.96 3.00 -2.35
CA VAL A 76 12.96 1.98 -2.68
C VAL A 76 12.63 0.68 -1.97
N SER A 77 13.16 -0.44 -2.43
CA SER A 77 13.19 -1.69 -1.68
C SER A 77 14.51 -1.78 -0.93
N LEU A 78 14.49 -1.99 0.39
CA LEU A 78 15.68 -2.25 1.19
C LEU A 78 15.98 -3.75 1.15
N LEU A 79 17.03 -4.13 0.43
CA LEU A 79 17.37 -5.51 0.06
C LEU A 79 18.31 -6.15 1.07
N ASN A 80 19.46 -5.52 1.31
CA ASN A 80 20.52 -6.04 2.18
C ASN A 80 21.09 -4.95 3.07
N ILE A 81 21.68 -5.38 4.18
CA ILE A 81 22.48 -4.51 5.05
C ILE A 81 23.74 -5.27 5.40
N SER A 82 24.88 -4.69 5.02
CA SER A 82 26.19 -5.29 5.21
C SER A 82 27.13 -4.29 5.87
N PRO A 83 28.06 -4.71 6.74
CA PRO A 83 29.16 -3.85 7.17
C PRO A 83 29.92 -3.27 5.98
N THR A 84 30.21 -1.98 6.00
CA THR A 84 30.91 -1.27 4.91
C THR A 84 32.25 -1.92 4.56
N ALA A 85 32.99 -2.37 5.57
CA ALA A 85 34.27 -3.05 5.42
C ALA A 85 34.21 -4.33 4.55
N GLN A 86 33.05 -4.99 4.48
CA GLN A 86 32.88 -6.20 3.66
C GLN A 86 32.69 -5.89 2.18
N LEU A 87 32.11 -4.72 1.86
CA LEU A 87 31.75 -4.36 0.49
C LEU A 87 32.75 -3.40 -0.16
N ARG A 88 33.35 -2.49 0.62
CA ARG A 88 34.10 -1.33 0.07
C ARG A 88 35.20 -1.70 -0.94
N ASN A 89 35.86 -2.85 -0.78
CA ASN A 89 36.97 -3.25 -1.65
C ASN A 89 36.50 -3.72 -3.05
N GLY A 90 35.21 -4.04 -3.21
CA GLY A 90 34.61 -4.46 -4.48
C GLY A 90 33.72 -3.40 -5.13
N MET A 91 33.58 -2.23 -4.52
CA MET A 91 32.77 -1.13 -5.05
C MET A 91 33.53 -0.33 -6.10
N ASP A 92 32.80 0.21 -7.07
CA ASP A 92 33.33 1.23 -7.97
C ASP A 92 33.54 2.57 -7.26
N PHE A 93 34.29 3.45 -7.90
CA PHE A 93 34.63 4.78 -7.38
C PHE A 93 33.39 5.61 -7.06
N ASN A 94 32.38 5.60 -7.93
CA ASN A 94 31.18 6.43 -7.73
C ASN A 94 30.40 6.01 -6.49
N ASN A 95 30.21 4.70 -6.26
CA ASN A 95 29.55 4.20 -5.06
C ASN A 95 30.31 4.55 -3.78
N LEU A 96 31.64 4.53 -3.83
CA LEU A 96 32.50 4.90 -2.70
C LEU A 96 32.42 6.40 -2.36
N GLU A 97 32.36 7.27 -3.37
CA GLU A 97 32.22 8.72 -3.16
C GLU A 97 30.81 9.13 -2.70
N LEU A 98 29.80 8.30 -2.97
CA LEU A 98 28.41 8.55 -2.60
C LEU A 98 28.07 8.00 -1.20
N GLY A 99 28.94 8.14 -0.21
CA GLY A 99 28.64 7.83 1.18
C GLY A 99 29.85 7.75 2.10
N ASP A 100 29.61 7.63 3.40
CA ASP A 100 30.67 7.35 4.37
C ASP A 100 30.84 5.83 4.53
N TRP A 101 31.96 5.31 4.00
CA TRP A 101 32.33 3.89 4.01
C TRP A 101 33.35 3.52 5.10
N ALA A 102 33.56 4.38 6.09
CA ALA A 102 34.45 4.09 7.22
C ALA A 102 34.05 2.81 7.96
N ASP A 103 35.02 2.21 8.67
CA ASP A 103 34.79 1.04 9.51
C ASP A 103 33.75 1.31 10.60
N GLY A 104 33.00 0.27 11.00
CA GLY A 104 31.92 0.38 11.98
C GLY A 104 30.59 0.92 11.44
N ARG A 105 30.48 1.13 10.12
CA ARG A 105 29.25 1.53 9.43
C ARG A 105 28.62 0.36 8.68
N PHE A 106 27.37 0.59 8.24
CA PHE A 106 26.56 -0.37 7.51
C PHE A 106 26.06 0.26 6.23
N ALA A 107 26.27 -0.43 5.10
CA ALA A 107 25.73 -0.09 3.81
C ALA A 107 24.38 -0.78 3.62
N TRP A 108 23.36 0.01 3.33
CA TRP A 108 21.98 -0.40 3.10
C TRP A 108 21.77 -0.43 1.60
N GLU A 109 21.74 -1.63 1.02
CA GLU A 109 21.51 -1.84 -0.41
C GLU A 109 20.04 -1.63 -0.74
N THR A 110 19.79 -0.79 -1.73
CA THR A 110 18.45 -0.41 -2.15
C THR A 110 18.28 -0.43 -3.65
N GLU A 111 17.05 -0.70 -4.08
CA GLU A 111 16.63 -0.65 -5.48
C GLU A 111 15.41 0.27 -5.61
N LEU A 112 15.37 1.14 -6.63
CA LEU A 112 14.23 2.03 -6.83
C LEU A 112 12.98 1.22 -7.21
N VAL A 113 11.89 1.45 -6.48
CA VAL A 113 10.57 0.85 -6.77
C VAL A 113 9.66 1.85 -7.46
N TYR A 114 9.66 3.09 -6.97
CA TYR A 114 8.79 4.13 -7.49
C TYR A 114 9.37 5.51 -7.21
N ARG A 115 9.48 6.33 -8.26
CA ARG A 115 9.77 7.75 -8.14
C ARG A 115 8.50 8.54 -8.46
N PRO A 116 7.90 9.24 -7.48
CA PRO A 116 6.70 10.02 -7.74
C PRO A 116 6.98 11.16 -8.74
N PRO A 117 6.04 11.46 -9.65
CA PRO A 117 6.22 12.52 -10.64
C PRO A 117 6.35 13.91 -9.98
N TYR A 118 5.77 14.07 -8.80
CA TYR A 118 5.92 15.25 -7.94
C TYR A 118 6.29 14.83 -6.52
N PRO A 119 7.20 15.53 -5.83
CA PRO A 119 7.54 15.22 -4.43
C PRO A 119 6.32 15.26 -3.52
N ILE A 120 6.18 14.26 -2.63
CA ILE A 120 5.00 14.10 -1.78
C ILE A 120 5.25 14.74 -0.41
N PRO A 121 4.43 15.72 0.05
CA PRO A 121 4.67 16.39 1.32
C PRO A 121 4.69 15.43 2.51
N ALA A 122 5.71 15.49 3.36
CA ALA A 122 5.76 14.72 4.59
C ALA A 122 6.66 15.35 5.65
N ARG A 123 6.33 15.15 6.92
CA ARG A 123 7.17 15.58 8.04
C ARG A 123 8.20 14.51 8.38
N GLY A 124 9.47 14.78 8.08
CA GLY A 124 10.58 13.88 8.40
C GLY A 124 10.76 13.67 9.90
N ARG A 125 11.33 12.51 10.25
CA ARG A 125 11.64 12.10 11.63
C ARG A 125 13.00 11.40 11.67
N GLN A 126 13.58 11.31 12.86
CA GLN A 126 14.84 10.58 13.06
C GLN A 126 14.64 9.07 12.97
N ARG A 127 15.70 8.35 12.58
CA ARG A 127 15.73 6.88 12.39
C ARG A 127 14.67 6.42 11.39
N LEU A 128 14.35 5.12 11.39
CA LEU A 128 13.18 4.62 10.67
C LEU A 128 11.91 5.09 11.37
N TRP A 129 10.95 5.58 10.58
CA TRP A 129 9.66 6.02 11.09
C TRP A 129 8.51 5.49 10.23
N ASP A 130 7.31 5.42 10.80
CA ASP A 130 6.12 4.96 10.09
C ASP A 130 5.49 6.10 9.29
N TRP A 131 5.34 5.86 8.00
CA TRP A 131 4.69 6.75 7.05
C TRP A 131 3.47 6.06 6.45
N ASN A 132 2.35 6.78 6.42
CA ASN A 132 1.15 6.35 5.71
C ASN A 132 1.13 7.04 4.34
N PRO A 133 1.37 6.32 3.23
CA PRO A 133 1.39 6.94 1.92
C PRO A 133 -0.01 7.45 1.53
N PRO A 134 -0.09 8.51 0.71
CA PRO A 134 -1.32 8.89 0.03
C PRO A 134 -1.97 7.72 -0.72
N LEU A 135 -3.29 7.81 -0.96
CA LEU A 135 -4.06 6.71 -1.55
C LEU A 135 -3.55 6.34 -2.94
N ASP A 136 -3.37 7.31 -3.83
CA ASP A 136 -2.79 7.16 -5.17
C ASP A 136 -1.44 6.42 -5.16
N VAL A 137 -0.54 6.76 -4.23
CA VAL A 137 0.74 6.07 -4.05
C VAL A 137 0.52 4.63 -3.62
N ARG A 138 -0.41 4.37 -2.70
CA ARG A 138 -0.74 3.00 -2.29
C ARG A 138 -1.36 2.18 -3.42
N GLN A 139 -2.18 2.81 -4.27
CA GLN A 139 -2.75 2.16 -5.46
C GLN A 139 -1.64 1.71 -6.41
N ILE A 140 -0.65 2.56 -6.66
CA ILE A 140 0.50 2.23 -7.51
C ILE A 140 1.35 1.11 -6.88
N LEU A 141 1.69 1.24 -5.59
CA LEU A 141 2.63 0.33 -4.93
C LEU A 141 2.05 -1.05 -4.59
N PHE A 142 0.78 -1.09 -4.17
CA PHE A 142 0.15 -2.30 -3.65
C PHE A 142 -1.05 -2.74 -4.48
N GLY A 143 -1.34 -2.04 -5.59
CA GLY A 143 -2.53 -2.28 -6.39
C GLY A 143 -3.83 -2.03 -5.61
N ILE A 144 -3.81 -1.22 -4.54
CA ILE A 144 -5.02 -0.92 -3.75
C ILE A 144 -6.13 -0.47 -4.71
N GLU A 145 -7.30 -1.08 -4.61
CA GLU A 145 -8.45 -0.61 -5.38
C GLU A 145 -9.21 0.45 -4.56
N PRO A 146 -9.41 1.68 -5.09
CA PRO A 146 -10.24 2.66 -4.40
C PRO A 146 -11.67 2.16 -4.29
N LEU A 147 -12.29 2.38 -3.13
CA LEU A 147 -13.72 2.11 -2.94
C LEU A 147 -14.63 3.05 -3.76
N ASP A 148 -14.07 4.17 -4.23
CA ASP A 148 -14.82 5.22 -4.93
C ASP A 148 -15.27 4.80 -6.34
N ASP A 149 -14.68 3.74 -6.91
CA ASP A 149 -15.10 3.15 -8.18
C ASP A 149 -15.40 1.65 -8.03
N LEU A 150 -16.61 1.35 -7.54
CA LEU A 150 -17.07 -0.03 -7.38
C LEU A 150 -17.22 -0.71 -8.75
N PRO A 151 -16.68 -1.93 -8.93
CA PRO A 151 -16.76 -2.64 -10.20
C PRO A 151 -18.22 -2.90 -10.59
N SER A 152 -18.49 -3.03 -11.90
CA SER A 152 -19.77 -3.58 -12.37
C SER A 152 -19.93 -5.03 -11.88
N PRO A 153 -21.16 -5.58 -11.79
CA PRO A 153 -21.34 -7.00 -11.47
C PRO A 153 -20.54 -7.95 -12.37
N ASP A 154 -20.48 -7.69 -13.68
CA ASP A 154 -19.71 -8.50 -14.63
C ASP A 154 -18.20 -8.42 -14.35
N GLU A 155 -17.72 -7.22 -14.07
CA GLU A 155 -16.31 -7.01 -13.72
C GLU A 155 -15.96 -7.65 -12.38
N PHE A 156 -16.84 -7.56 -11.38
CA PHE A 156 -16.69 -8.25 -10.12
C PHE A 156 -16.56 -9.77 -10.33
N LEU A 157 -17.42 -10.35 -11.17
CA LEU A 157 -17.38 -11.77 -11.52
C LEU A 157 -16.09 -12.16 -12.25
N ARG A 158 -15.57 -11.30 -13.14
CA ARG A 158 -14.24 -11.50 -13.76
C ARG A 158 -13.14 -11.47 -12.70
N ARG A 159 -13.16 -10.50 -11.79
CA ARG A 159 -12.13 -10.29 -10.76
C ARG A 159 -12.02 -11.47 -9.77
N ILE A 160 -13.12 -12.13 -9.42
CA ILE A 160 -13.10 -13.34 -8.56
C ILE A 160 -12.69 -14.62 -9.30
N GLY A 161 -12.63 -14.62 -10.63
CA GLY A 161 -12.11 -15.74 -11.42
C GLY A 161 -10.58 -15.90 -11.28
N GLU A 162 -9.92 -14.86 -10.79
CA GLU A 162 -8.46 -14.79 -10.58
C GLU A 162 -8.13 -14.33 -9.14
N PRO A 163 -8.60 -15.03 -8.10
CA PRO A 163 -8.33 -14.62 -6.73
C PRO A 163 -6.90 -15.00 -6.32
N GLU A 164 -6.24 -14.13 -5.57
CA GLU A 164 -4.92 -14.40 -5.01
C GLU A 164 -5.02 -15.39 -3.82
N ILE A 165 -6.02 -15.22 -2.95
CA ILE A 165 -6.22 -16.06 -1.76
C ILE A 165 -7.71 -16.35 -1.53
N PHE A 166 -8.02 -17.55 -1.04
CA PHE A 166 -9.38 -17.99 -0.70
C PHE A 166 -9.60 -18.03 0.82
N ILE A 167 -10.78 -17.59 1.28
CA ILE A 167 -11.26 -17.83 2.65
C ILE A 167 -12.16 -19.07 2.65
N ILE A 168 -11.73 -20.13 3.32
CA ILE A 168 -12.43 -21.44 3.33
C ILE A 168 -12.97 -21.74 4.73
N ARG A 169 -14.24 -22.13 4.81
CA ARG A 169 -14.90 -22.59 6.05
C ARG A 169 -15.31 -24.05 5.97
N ARG A 170 -15.31 -24.72 7.12
CA ARG A 170 -15.84 -26.09 7.26
C ARG A 170 -17.29 -26.03 7.72
N ILE A 171 -18.21 -26.65 6.98
CA ILE A 171 -19.60 -26.77 7.40
C ILE A 171 -19.72 -27.97 8.34
N LYS A 172 -19.98 -27.71 9.64
CA LYS A 172 -19.99 -28.72 10.71
C LYS A 172 -20.85 -29.95 10.36
N HIS A 173 -22.04 -29.75 9.80
CA HIS A 173 -22.98 -30.84 9.48
C HIS A 173 -22.70 -31.59 8.18
N LYS A 174 -21.95 -31.00 7.24
CA LYS A 174 -21.71 -31.60 5.92
C LYS A 174 -20.30 -32.18 5.76
N ARG A 175 -19.38 -31.92 6.70
CA ARG A 175 -17.93 -32.23 6.58
C ARG A 175 -17.26 -31.71 5.29
N VAL A 176 -17.91 -30.79 4.57
CA VAL A 176 -17.40 -30.17 3.35
C VAL A 176 -16.77 -28.81 3.68
N LYS A 177 -15.70 -28.47 2.97
CA LYS A 177 -15.08 -27.13 2.96
C LYS A 177 -15.72 -26.29 1.85
N THR A 178 -16.09 -25.06 2.16
CA THR A 178 -16.68 -24.12 1.20
C THR A 178 -15.95 -22.79 1.24
N THR A 179 -15.68 -22.23 0.07
CA THR A 179 -15.19 -20.86 -0.07
C THR A 179 -16.29 -19.89 0.36
N VAL A 180 -16.00 -19.01 1.32
CA VAL A 180 -16.94 -18.01 1.84
C VAL A 180 -16.59 -16.58 1.43
N GLY A 181 -15.48 -16.41 0.71
CA GLY A 181 -15.04 -15.16 0.10
C GLY A 181 -13.61 -15.29 -0.43
N TRP A 182 -13.15 -14.24 -1.09
CA TRP A 182 -11.84 -14.16 -1.73
C TRP A 182 -11.14 -12.89 -1.29
N VAL A 183 -9.83 -12.94 -1.10
CA VAL A 183 -9.03 -11.73 -0.88
C VAL A 183 -8.14 -11.55 -2.10
N ARG A 184 -8.24 -10.38 -2.72
CA ARG A 184 -7.37 -9.94 -3.80
C ARG A 184 -6.81 -8.59 -3.39
N ARG A 185 -5.49 -8.50 -3.31
CA ARG A 185 -4.78 -7.32 -2.79
C ARG A 185 -5.33 -6.96 -1.41
N ASN A 186 -5.91 -5.78 -1.25
CA ASN A 186 -6.50 -5.30 0.01
C ASN A 186 -8.04 -5.33 0.03
N VAL A 187 -8.68 -6.05 -0.89
CA VAL A 187 -10.14 -6.14 -0.98
C VAL A 187 -10.61 -7.56 -0.68
N TRP A 188 -11.51 -7.68 0.30
CA TRP A 188 -12.28 -8.89 0.53
C TRP A 188 -13.54 -8.88 -0.33
N MET A 189 -13.62 -9.83 -1.25
CA MET A 189 -14.71 -9.99 -2.19
C MET A 189 -15.66 -11.11 -1.72
N LYS A 190 -16.97 -10.88 -1.82
CA LYS A 190 -17.99 -11.89 -1.49
C LYS A 190 -19.18 -11.84 -2.46
N ILE A 191 -19.68 -13.00 -2.86
CA ILE A 191 -21.00 -13.12 -3.51
C ILE A 191 -22.01 -13.53 -2.45
N ILE A 192 -23.14 -12.83 -2.40
CA ILE A 192 -24.27 -13.13 -1.52
C ILE A 192 -25.57 -13.29 -2.31
N ASP A 193 -26.57 -13.88 -1.65
CA ASP A 193 -27.98 -13.72 -1.99
C ASP A 193 -28.59 -12.77 -0.95
N GLY A 194 -28.97 -11.56 -1.36
CA GLY A 194 -29.47 -10.50 -0.48
C GLY A 194 -30.65 -10.96 0.38
N ARG A 195 -31.52 -11.83 -0.14
CA ARG A 195 -32.66 -12.41 0.60
C ARG A 195 -32.25 -13.22 1.83
N LYS A 196 -31.01 -13.71 1.88
CA LYS A 196 -30.46 -14.53 2.98
C LYS A 196 -29.52 -13.75 3.89
N HIS A 197 -28.92 -12.67 3.39
CA HIS A 197 -27.84 -11.95 4.07
C HIS A 197 -28.28 -10.58 4.60
N PHE A 198 -29.37 -10.01 4.06
CA PHE A 198 -29.96 -8.80 4.59
C PHE A 198 -30.92 -9.12 5.71
N LEU A 199 -30.81 -8.40 6.83
CA LEU A 199 -31.91 -8.31 7.78
C LEU A 199 -32.91 -7.31 7.24
N GLN A 200 -34.20 -7.60 7.40
CA GLN A 200 -35.26 -6.67 7.01
C GLN A 200 -35.43 -5.55 8.04
N THR A 201 -35.19 -5.84 9.32
CA THR A 201 -35.31 -4.87 10.41
C THR A 201 -34.25 -5.14 11.49
N PRO A 202 -33.27 -4.25 11.68
CA PRO A 202 -32.92 -3.11 10.82
C PRO A 202 -32.38 -3.56 9.46
N HIS A 203 -32.54 -2.75 8.42
CA HIS A 203 -32.10 -3.08 7.06
C HIS A 203 -30.57 -3.03 6.96
N LYS A 204 -29.91 -4.19 7.09
CA LYS A 204 -28.43 -4.29 7.17
C LYS A 204 -27.86 -5.54 6.50
N LEU A 205 -26.64 -5.42 5.98
CA LEU A 205 -25.86 -6.54 5.45
C LEU A 205 -24.95 -7.12 6.55
N CYS A 206 -25.08 -8.42 6.83
CA CYS A 206 -24.35 -9.11 7.89
C CYS A 206 -23.36 -10.15 7.35
N PHE A 207 -22.24 -10.34 8.07
CA PHE A 207 -21.29 -11.42 7.88
C PHE A 207 -20.94 -12.09 9.20
N ASP A 208 -20.44 -13.32 9.13
CA ASP A 208 -19.78 -13.93 10.30
C ASP A 208 -18.57 -13.06 10.71
N THR A 209 -18.51 -12.70 11.99
CA THR A 209 -17.42 -11.87 12.56
C THR A 209 -16.05 -12.47 12.25
N SER A 210 -15.92 -13.80 12.32
CA SER A 210 -14.67 -14.49 12.02
C SER A 210 -14.24 -14.33 10.56
N SER A 211 -15.17 -14.13 9.62
CA SER A 211 -14.83 -13.97 8.20
C SER A 211 -14.25 -12.59 7.91
N ILE A 212 -14.76 -11.56 8.61
CA ILE A 212 -14.18 -10.21 8.57
C ILE A 212 -12.76 -10.24 9.16
N GLN A 213 -12.58 -10.90 10.30
CA GLN A 213 -11.26 -11.04 10.94
C GLN A 213 -10.26 -11.82 10.08
N ASP A 214 -10.68 -12.92 9.45
CA ASP A 214 -9.82 -13.70 8.56
C ASP A 214 -9.42 -12.87 7.32
N ALA A 215 -10.35 -12.09 6.77
CA ALA A 215 -10.05 -11.17 5.67
C ALA A 215 -8.99 -10.12 6.07
N GLN A 216 -9.12 -9.49 7.25
CA GLN A 216 -8.14 -8.52 7.73
C GLN A 216 -6.76 -9.14 7.98
N LYS A 217 -6.71 -10.37 8.52
CA LYS A 217 -5.45 -11.11 8.68
C LYS A 217 -4.75 -11.37 7.35
N LEU A 218 -5.52 -11.49 6.27
CA LEU A 218 -5.03 -11.62 4.91
C LEU A 218 -4.74 -10.26 4.23
N GLY A 219 -4.83 -9.15 4.97
CA GLY A 219 -4.50 -7.81 4.47
C GLY A 219 -5.66 -7.04 3.84
N ALA A 220 -6.90 -7.54 3.95
CA ALA A 220 -8.05 -6.79 3.46
C ALA A 220 -8.31 -5.54 4.32
N GLU A 221 -8.41 -4.39 3.65
CA GLU A 221 -8.85 -3.11 4.23
C GLU A 221 -10.29 -2.78 3.83
N TYR A 222 -10.75 -3.33 2.70
CA TYR A 222 -12.06 -3.08 2.13
C TYR A 222 -12.83 -4.39 1.98
N VAL A 223 -14.16 -4.27 1.97
CA VAL A 223 -15.07 -5.37 1.62
C VAL A 223 -15.94 -4.92 0.46
N VAL A 224 -16.00 -5.74 -0.60
CA VAL A 224 -16.86 -5.54 -1.76
C VAL A 224 -17.74 -6.76 -1.96
N VAL A 225 -19.04 -6.53 -2.05
CA VAL A 225 -20.05 -7.58 -2.07
C VAL A 225 -20.93 -7.45 -3.30
N LEU A 226 -21.02 -8.53 -4.08
CA LEU A 226 -22.03 -8.68 -5.11
C LEU A 226 -23.25 -9.39 -4.54
N ASP A 227 -24.39 -8.68 -4.47
CA ASP A 227 -25.69 -9.32 -4.33
C ASP A 227 -26.17 -9.79 -5.70
N LYS A 228 -26.12 -11.11 -5.91
CA LYS A 228 -26.58 -11.72 -7.17
C LYS A 228 -28.08 -11.61 -7.39
N ASN A 229 -28.88 -11.40 -6.34
CA ASN A 229 -30.32 -11.28 -6.46
C ASN A 229 -30.73 -9.90 -6.97
N ALA A 230 -30.13 -8.84 -6.40
CA ALA A 230 -30.34 -7.46 -6.85
C ALA A 230 -29.45 -7.04 -8.02
N ASN A 231 -28.48 -7.88 -8.41
CA ASN A 231 -27.40 -7.54 -9.35
C ASN A 231 -26.69 -6.23 -8.97
N GLN A 232 -26.37 -6.07 -7.69
CA GLN A 232 -25.86 -4.84 -7.11
C GLN A 232 -24.53 -5.12 -6.38
N VAL A 233 -23.56 -4.23 -6.58
CA VAL A 233 -22.30 -4.23 -5.83
C VAL A 233 -22.38 -3.20 -4.70
N TYR A 234 -21.93 -3.62 -3.52
CA TYR A 234 -21.79 -2.82 -2.31
C TYR A 234 -20.33 -2.78 -1.91
N GLY A 235 -19.85 -1.65 -1.39
CA GLY A 235 -18.48 -1.53 -0.88
C GLY A 235 -18.40 -0.72 0.39
N GLU A 236 -17.55 -1.14 1.33
CA GLU A 236 -17.13 -0.33 2.47
C GLU A 236 -15.70 -0.68 2.95
N ARG A 237 -15.11 0.19 3.77
CA ARG A 237 -13.92 -0.14 4.57
C ARG A 237 -14.33 -1.11 5.68
N ILE A 238 -13.45 -2.07 5.96
CA ILE A 238 -13.65 -2.97 7.10
C ILE A 238 -13.63 -2.20 8.43
N ASP A 239 -12.86 -1.11 8.54
CA ASP A 239 -12.89 -0.25 9.73
C ASP A 239 -14.28 0.36 9.96
N THR A 240 -14.95 0.83 8.89
CA THR A 240 -16.33 1.33 8.97
C THR A 240 -17.27 0.23 9.47
N LEU A 241 -17.10 -1.01 8.98
CA LEU A 241 -17.88 -2.15 9.49
C LEU A 241 -17.72 -2.27 11.01
N TRP A 242 -16.49 -2.20 11.54
CA TRP A 242 -16.25 -2.35 12.99
C TRP A 242 -16.72 -1.16 13.83
N LEU A 243 -16.60 0.06 13.32
CA LEU A 243 -16.93 1.28 14.05
C LEU A 243 -18.43 1.56 14.07
N ASP A 244 -19.07 1.43 12.90
CA ASP A 244 -20.46 1.85 12.70
C ASP A 244 -21.44 0.66 12.60
N GLY A 245 -20.89 -0.55 12.48
CA GLY A 245 -21.67 -1.79 12.57
C GLY A 245 -21.81 -2.28 14.01
N TRP A 246 -22.61 -3.33 14.18
CA TRP A 246 -22.80 -3.95 15.48
C TRP A 246 -23.04 -5.46 15.37
N SER A 247 -22.80 -6.14 16.48
CA SER A 247 -23.03 -7.57 16.59
C SER A 247 -24.51 -7.92 16.55
N GLU A 248 -24.80 -9.07 15.97
CA GLU A 248 -26.12 -9.71 16.03
C GLU A 248 -25.91 -11.17 16.46
N ASP A 249 -26.64 -11.61 17.50
CA ASP A 249 -26.63 -13.01 17.90
C ASP A 249 -27.82 -13.74 17.27
N ARG A 250 -27.53 -14.63 16.32
CA ARG A 250 -28.53 -15.49 15.67
C ARG A 250 -28.36 -16.97 16.04
N GLY A 251 -27.68 -17.29 17.15
CA GLY A 251 -27.52 -18.65 17.65
C GLY A 251 -26.49 -19.52 16.91
N HIS A 252 -25.83 -19.01 15.86
CA HIS A 252 -24.80 -19.71 15.10
C HIS A 252 -23.64 -18.77 14.73
N ASN A 253 -22.61 -18.73 15.58
CA ASN A 253 -21.44 -17.84 15.50
C ASN A 253 -21.83 -16.34 15.53
N GLY A 254 -20.98 -15.50 16.12
CA GLY A 254 -21.23 -14.05 16.14
C GLY A 254 -21.32 -13.48 14.72
N GLN A 255 -22.36 -12.72 14.43
CA GLN A 255 -22.47 -11.95 13.19
C GLN A 255 -22.20 -10.49 13.47
N TRP A 256 -21.67 -9.79 12.47
CA TRP A 256 -21.47 -8.35 12.49
C TRP A 256 -22.11 -7.75 11.25
N GLY A 257 -22.86 -6.67 11.39
CA GLY A 257 -23.58 -6.06 10.28
C GLY A 257 -23.52 -4.55 10.27
N LEU A 258 -23.54 -4.00 9.06
CA LEU A 258 -23.54 -2.56 8.79
C LEU A 258 -24.85 -2.17 8.08
N PRO A 259 -25.54 -1.08 8.50
CA PRO A 259 -26.75 -0.58 7.85
C PRO A 259 -26.59 -0.41 6.35
N LEU A 260 -27.59 -0.79 5.56
CA LEU A 260 -27.46 -0.80 4.09
C LEU A 260 -27.19 0.60 3.51
N ASN A 261 -27.68 1.67 4.16
CA ASN A 261 -27.44 3.06 3.77
C ASN A 261 -26.00 3.55 4.06
N ALA A 262 -25.23 2.84 4.86
CA ALA A 262 -23.82 3.12 5.08
C ALA A 262 -22.91 2.45 4.04
N TRP A 263 -23.45 1.61 3.16
CA TRP A 263 -22.68 1.00 2.06
C TRP A 263 -22.64 1.91 0.85
N ARG A 264 -21.46 2.00 0.22
CA ARG A 264 -21.35 2.60 -1.11
C ARG A 264 -21.96 1.68 -2.14
N THR A 265 -22.60 2.27 -3.15
CA THR A 265 -23.16 1.58 -4.30
C THR A 265 -22.83 2.35 -5.57
N ARG A 266 -22.84 1.67 -6.72
CA ARG A 266 -22.73 2.37 -8.01
C ARG A 266 -23.91 3.33 -8.19
N THR A 267 -23.63 4.56 -8.58
CA THR A 267 -24.66 5.58 -8.85
C THR A 267 -25.55 5.16 -10.02
N HIS A 268 -26.77 5.75 -10.11
CA HIS A 268 -27.70 5.47 -11.21
C HIS A 268 -27.12 5.93 -12.56
N GLU A 269 -26.46 7.08 -12.60
CA GLU A 269 -25.85 7.64 -13.83
C GLU A 269 -24.71 6.76 -14.38
N GLN A 270 -23.85 6.24 -13.50
CA GLN A 270 -22.78 5.31 -13.90
C GLN A 270 -23.33 4.01 -14.49
N ARG A 271 -24.53 3.57 -14.08
CA ARG A 271 -25.19 2.39 -14.68
C ARG A 271 -25.78 2.71 -16.06
N GLN A 272 -26.36 3.89 -16.22
CA GLN A 272 -26.92 4.32 -17.51
C GLN A 272 -25.84 4.51 -18.57
N LEU A 273 -24.69 5.11 -18.21
CA LEU A 273 -23.55 5.25 -19.11
C LEU A 273 -23.02 3.90 -19.59
N GLU A 274 -22.85 2.92 -18.70
CA GLU A 274 -22.40 1.58 -19.10
C GLU A 274 -23.38 0.83 -20.01
N LEU A 275 -24.68 1.02 -19.80
CA LEU A 275 -25.72 0.47 -20.68
C LEU A 275 -25.67 1.12 -22.07
N ALA A 276 -25.39 2.43 -22.13
CA ALA A 276 -25.27 3.17 -23.39
C ALA A 276 -24.02 2.79 -24.22
N TYR A 277 -22.92 2.37 -23.56
CA TYR A 277 -21.70 1.90 -24.25
C TYR A 277 -21.72 0.41 -24.62
N LYS A 278 -22.66 -0.37 -24.08
CA LYS A 278 -22.82 -1.80 -24.40
C LYS A 278 -23.86 -2.09 -25.50
N GLY A 279 -24.56 -1.06 -26.00
CA GLY A 279 -25.53 -1.13 -27.10
C GLY A 279 -25.01 -0.45 -28.36
#